data_AF-A0A4V1ZX64-F1
#
_entry.id   AF-A0A4V1ZX64-F1
#
_cell.length_a   1.000
_cell.length_b   1.000
_cell.length_c   1.000
_cell.angle_alpha   90.00
_cell.angle_beta   90.00
_cell.angle_gamma   90.00
#
_symmetry.space_group_name_H-M   'P 1'
#
loop_
_entity.id
_entity.type
_entity.pdbx_description
1 polymer ?
#
loop_
_entity_poly.entity_id
_entity_poly.type
_entity_poly.pdbx_seq_one_letter_code
_entity_poly.pdbx_strand_id
1 'polypeptide(L)' 'MPIYYFNVHQDNVLKIIDKEGAELSDLRAAIAFAVLSARSHAADDVLRGKLRSDDRIEIVDAKGSALHRVRFDEAIGLCS' A
#
# COMPACT_ATOMS: atom_id res chain seq x y z
N MET A 1 1.51 -19.31 7.57
CA MET A 1 0.58 -18.37 6.88
C MET A 1 1.33 -17.79 5.67
N PRO A 2 0.66 -17.36 4.58
CA PRO A 2 1.36 -16.80 3.43
C PRO A 2 2.08 -15.48 3.76
N ILE A 3 3.19 -15.21 3.05
CA ILE A 3 3.89 -13.92 3.13
C ILE A 3 3.38 -13.03 2.00
N TYR A 4 3.04 -11.79 2.35
CA TYR A 4 2.67 -10.73 1.42
C TYR A 4 3.69 -9.60 1.51
N TYR A 5 4.00 -8.96 0.37
CA TYR A 5 4.95 -7.87 0.31
C TYR A 5 4.24 -6.58 -0.11
N PHE A 6 4.66 -5.44 0.45
CA PHE A 6 3.95 -4.17 0.34
C PHE A 6 4.82 -3.09 -0.31
N ASN A 7 4.79 -3.04 -1.64
CA ASN A 7 5.57 -2.10 -2.43
C ASN A 7 4.89 -0.75 -2.50
N VAL A 8 5.63 0.35 -2.32
CA VAL A 8 5.07 1.71 -2.38
C VAL A 8 5.38 2.35 -3.72
N HIS A 9 4.34 2.78 -4.41
CA HIS A 9 4.44 3.57 -5.63
C HIS A 9 4.06 5.03 -5.33
N GLN A 10 4.94 5.97 -5.65
CA GLN A 10 4.66 7.40 -5.57
C GLN A 10 5.07 8.10 -6.87
N ASP A 11 4.26 9.06 -7.31
CA ASP A 11 4.42 9.74 -8.61
C ASP A 11 4.46 8.72 -9.77
N ASN A 12 3.61 7.68 -9.67
CA ASN A 12 3.55 6.54 -10.61
C ASN A 12 4.85 5.75 -10.80
N VAL A 13 5.81 5.87 -9.88
CA VAL A 13 7.05 5.10 -9.88
C VAL A 13 7.14 4.25 -8.61
N LEU A 14 7.64 3.02 -8.75
CA LEU A 14 7.99 2.16 -7.62
C LEU A 14 9.13 2.81 -6.81
N LYS A 15 8.81 3.31 -5.61
CA LYS A 15 9.78 4.00 -4.73
C LYS A 15 10.37 3.08 -3.68
N ILE A 16 9.56 2.19 -3.12
CA ILE A 16 9.96 1.29 -2.05
C ILE A 16 9.60 -0.13 -2.46
N ILE A 17 10.61 -1.01 -2.42
CA ILE A 17 10.44 -2.45 -2.57
C ILE A 17 10.55 -3.07 -1.19
N ASP A 18 9.47 -3.69 -0.75
CA ASP A 18 9.46 -4.47 0.47
C ASP A 18 10.05 -5.86 0.20
N LYS A 19 11.17 -6.17 0.88
CA LYS A 19 11.89 -7.45 0.75
C LYS A 19 11.58 -8.41 1.89
N GLU A 20 11.00 -7.91 2.97
CA GLU A 20 10.74 -8.70 4.17
C GLU A 20 9.33 -9.28 4.10
N GLY A 21 8.36 -8.45 3.71
CA GLY A 21 6.95 -8.81 3.71
C GLY A 21 6.40 -8.99 5.12
N ALA A 22 5.14 -9.39 5.20
CA ALA A 22 4.48 -9.78 6.44
C ALA A 22 3.76 -11.12 6.27
N GLU A 23 3.92 -11.98 7.26
CA GLU A 23 3.15 -13.23 7.36
C GLU A 23 1.72 -12.90 7.84
N LEU A 24 0.72 -13.10 6.97
CA LEU A 24 -0.69 -12.76 7.25
C LEU A 24 -1.61 -13.91 6.84
N SER A 25 -2.78 -14.01 7.48
CA SER A 25 -3.68 -15.15 7.32
C SER A 25 -4.19 -15.34 5.90
N ASP A 26 -4.52 -14.23 5.25
CA ASP A 26 -5.11 -14.19 3.90
C ASP A 26 -4.94 -12.81 3.26
N LEU A 27 -5.40 -12.68 2.01
CA LEU A 27 -5.34 -11.43 1.26
C LEU A 27 -6.18 -10.32 1.90
N ARG A 28 -7.27 -10.65 2.60
CA ARG A 28 -8.12 -9.65 3.26
C ARG A 28 -7.38 -9.00 4.42
N ALA A 29 -6.64 -9.79 5.21
CA ALA A 29 -5.75 -9.29 6.25
C ALA A 29 -4.63 -8.42 5.65
N ALA A 30 -4.05 -8.83 4.51
CA ALA A 30 -3.07 -8.02 3.78
C ALA A 30 -3.64 -6.68 3.31
N ILE A 31 -4.86 -6.66 2.77
CA ILE A 31 -5.54 -5.41 2.37
C ILE A 31 -5.77 -4.51 3.59
N ALA A 32 -6.25 -5.06 4.71
CA ALA A 32 -6.45 -4.27 5.92
C ALA A 32 -5.14 -3.67 6.45
N PHE A 33 -4.05 -4.44 6.41
CA PHE A 33 -2.70 -3.96 6.74
C PHE A 33 -2.26 -2.83 5.79
N ALA A 34 -2.40 -3.03 4.48
CA ALA A 34 -2.05 -2.02 3.48
C ALA A 34 -2.87 -0.73 3.61
N VAL A 35 -4.16 -0.81 3.95
CA VAL A 35 -5.00 0.37 4.21
C VAL A 35 -4.48 1.18 5.40
N LEU A 36 -4.10 0.53 6.50
CA LEU A 36 -3.52 1.22 7.66
C LEU A 36 -2.20 1.90 7.30
N SER A 37 -1.32 1.20 6.58
CA SER A 37 -0.05 1.75 6.11
C SER A 37 -0.28 2.93 5.15
N ALA A 38 -1.19 2.80 4.17
CA ALA A 38 -1.54 3.86 3.23
C ALA A 38 -2.06 5.11 3.95
N ARG A 39 -2.88 4.96 4.99
CA ARG A 39 -3.33 6.09 5.83
C ARG A 39 -2.16 6.76 6.55
N SER A 40 -1.22 5.98 7.08
CA SER A 40 -0.04 6.53 7.75
C SER A 40 0.83 7.34 6.79
N HIS A 41 1.07 6.83 5.58
CA HIS A 41 1.82 7.54 4.54
C HIS A 41 1.08 8.79 4.06
N ALA A 42 -0.22 8.66 3.76
CA ALA A 42 -1.04 9.78 3.33
C ALA A 42 -1.07 10.91 4.36
N ALA A 43 -1.14 10.59 5.66
CA ALA A 43 -1.10 11.59 6.73
C ALA A 43 0.24 12.36 6.73
N ASP A 44 1.37 11.67 6.61
CA ASP A 44 2.70 12.29 6.52
C ASP A 44 2.84 13.17 5.26
N ASP A 45 2.31 12.73 4.12
CA ASP A 45 2.30 13.50 2.89
C ASP A 45 1.40 14.74 2.96
N VAL A 46 0.24 14.64 3.61
CA VAL A 46 -0.64 15.79 3.90
C VAL A 46 0.09 16.82 4.74
N LEU A 47 0.76 16.40 5.83
CA LEU A 47 1.54 17.32 6.68
C LEU A 47 2.63 18.07 5.91
N ARG A 48 3.17 17.46 4.85
CA ARG A 48 4.18 18.05 3.97
C ARG A 48 3.59 18.84 2.79
N GLY A 49 2.27 18.86 2.62
CA GLY A 49 1.59 19.47 1.47
C GLY A 49 1.88 18.78 0.14
N LYS A 50 2.11 17.45 0.16
CA LYS A 50 2.55 16.65 -1.00
C LYS A 50 1.64 15.46 -1.32
N LEU A 51 0.47 15.35 -0.69
CA LEU A 51 -0.44 14.25 -0.95
C LEU A 51 -0.81 14.19 -2.44
N ARG A 52 -0.56 13.03 -3.05
CA ARG A 52 -1.04 12.70 -4.39
C ARG A 52 -2.10 11.63 -4.27
N SER A 53 -3.19 11.80 -5.01
CA SER A 53 -4.35 10.92 -4.96
C SER A 53 -4.05 9.51 -5.50
N ASP A 54 -3.15 9.41 -6.48
CA ASP A 54 -2.81 8.18 -7.19
C ASP A 54 -1.64 7.37 -6.59
N ASP A 55 -0.99 7.90 -5.53
CA ASP A 55 -0.01 7.15 -4.74
C ASP A 55 -0.67 5.94 -4.09
N ARG A 56 0.06 4.82 -4.02
CA ARG A 56 -0.53 3.51 -3.69
C ARG A 56 0.46 2.55 -3.06
N ILE A 57 -0.09 1.61 -2.30
CA ILE A 57 0.61 0.39 -1.86
C ILE A 57 0.14 -0.74 -2.75
N GLU A 58 1.08 -1.44 -3.38
CA GLU A 58 0.86 -2.65 -4.16
C GLU A 58 1.20 -3.87 -3.30
N ILE A 59 0.25 -4.78 -3.18
CA ILE A 59 0.40 -6.05 -2.47
C ILE A 59 0.81 -7.11 -3.49
N VAL A 60 1.95 -7.75 -3.27
CA VAL A 60 2.46 -8.82 -4.14
C VAL A 60 2.67 -10.13 -3.37
N ASP A 61 2.62 -11.25 -4.10
CA ASP A 61 2.99 -12.56 -3.57
C ASP A 61 4.51 -12.81 -3.60
N ALA A 62 4.95 -13.96 -3.09
CA ALA A 62 6.37 -14.36 -3.09
C ALA A 62 7.00 -14.54 -4.48
N LYS A 63 6.20 -14.57 -5.56
CA LYS A 63 6.66 -14.61 -6.94
C LYS A 63 6.72 -13.22 -7.57
N GLY A 64 6.37 -12.18 -6.82
CA GLY A 64 6.27 -10.81 -7.30
C GLY A 64 4.98 -10.53 -8.09
N SER A 65 3.99 -11.42 -8.05
CA SER A 65 2.72 -11.22 -8.75
C SER A 65 1.87 -10.23 -7.96
N ALA A 66 1.40 -9.17 -8.62
CA ALA A 66 0.50 -8.21 -7.99
C ALA A 66 -0.87 -8.85 -7.71
N LEU A 67 -1.25 -8.85 -6.43
CA LEU A 67 -2.52 -9.39 -5.94
C LEU A 67 -3.58 -8.29 -5.77
N HIS A 68 -3.17 -7.12 -5.27
CA HIS A 68 -4.06 -5.99 -5.01
C HIS A 68 -3.30 -4.67 -4.94
N ARG A 69 -4.02 -3.55 -5.00
CA ARG A 69 -3.47 -2.21 -4.79
C ARG A 69 -4.41 -1.38 -3.94
N VAL A 70 -3.86 -0.63 -2.99
CA VAL A 70 -4.60 0.30 -2.15
C VAL A 70 -4.10 1.70 -2.45
N ARG A 71 -4.96 2.56 -3.02
CA ARG A 71 -4.64 3.97 -3.23
C ARG A 71 -4.77 4.76 -1.94
N PHE A 72 -4.01 5.84 -1.84
CA PHE A 72 -4.04 6.69 -0.65
C PHE A 72 -5.38 7.40 -0.51
N ASP A 73 -5.93 7.95 -1.60
CA ASP A 73 -7.22 8.64 -1.59
C ASP A 73 -8.41 7.72 -1.24
N GLU A 74 -8.41 6.49 -1.74
CA GLU A 74 -9.36 5.43 -1.37
C GLU A 74 -9.24 5.10 0.12
N ALA A 75 -8.01 4.92 0.62
CA ALA A 75 -7.77 4.55 2.02
C ALA A 75 -8.29 5.62 3.00
N ILE A 76 -8.21 6.91 2.65
CA ILE A 76 -8.70 8.03 3.47
C ILE A 76 -10.15 8.47 3.13
N GLY A 77 -10.84 7.78 2.22
CA GLY A 77 -12.24 8.01 1.91
C GLY A 77 -12.54 9.24 1.04
N LEU A 78 -11.57 9.66 0.20
CA LEU A 78 -11.76 10.75 -0.77
C LEU A 78 -12.30 10.28 -2.13
N CYS A 79 -12.28 8.99 -2.42
CA CYS A 79 -12.87 8.40 -3.62
C CYS A 79 -13.95 7.39 -3.25
N SER A 80 -15.11 7.54 -3.89
CA SER A 80 -16.30 6.67 -3.79
C SER A 80 -16.41 5.73 -4.99
#